data_AF-A0A968WF71-F1
#
_entry.id   AF-A0A968WF71-F1
#
_cell.length_a   1.000
_cell.length_b   1.000
_cell.length_c   1.000
_cell.angle_alpha   90.00
_cell.angle_beta   90.00
_cell.angle_gamma   90.00
#
_symmetry.space_group_name_H-M   'P 1'
#
loop_
_entity.id
_entity.type
_entity.pdbx_description
1 polymer ?
#
loop_
_entity_poly.entity_id
_entity_poly.type
_entity_poly.pdbx_seq_one_letter_code
_entity_poly.pdbx_strand_id
1 'polypeptide(L)'
;TWREKEMTYLTNVPNDYIQISSGLGEALPSCVVILPLKLNEEVFGIIELALFKQLESHEIEFLQRVCDTIAAALSTAKVNTRTQRLLVQTRHQTMELQNQEEEMRQNVEELSATQEELVRKETEYVKRIKELEHRLSLNDIAA
;
A
#
# COMPACT_ATOMS: atom_id res chain seq x y z
N THR A 1 -8.69 -29.92 9.44
CA THR A 1 -8.63 -28.58 10.09
C THR A 1 -7.90 -27.59 9.19
N TRP A 2 -8.21 -26.29 9.16
CA TRP A 2 -7.53 -25.30 8.27
C TRP A 2 -5.99 -25.31 8.32
N ARG A 3 -5.43 -25.78 9.43
CA ARG A 3 -4.00 -26.04 9.65
C ARG A 3 -3.43 -27.18 8.78
N GLU A 4 -4.25 -28.15 8.43
CA GLU A 4 -3.85 -29.33 7.66
C GLU A 4 -3.88 -29.06 6.16
N LYS A 5 -4.50 -27.95 5.71
CA LYS A 5 -4.68 -27.60 4.29
C LYS A 5 -5.37 -28.68 3.43
N GLU A 6 -5.99 -29.65 4.08
CA GLU A 6 -6.69 -30.76 3.46
C GLU A 6 -8.21 -30.60 3.60
N MET A 7 -8.92 -31.16 2.63
CA MET A 7 -10.38 -31.27 2.69
C MET A 7 -10.79 -32.12 3.90
N THR A 8 -11.85 -31.69 4.60
CA THR A 8 -12.47 -32.48 5.67
C THR A 8 -13.91 -32.81 5.28
N TYR A 9 -14.30 -34.07 5.39
CA TYR A 9 -15.67 -34.53 5.14
C TYR A 9 -16.22 -35.20 6.40
N LEU A 10 -17.26 -34.60 6.99
CA LEU A 10 -17.89 -35.03 8.23
C LEU A 10 -19.26 -35.60 7.92
N THR A 11 -19.45 -36.89 8.14
CA THR A 11 -20.76 -37.57 7.99
C THR A 11 -21.47 -37.77 9.33
N ASN A 12 -20.75 -37.65 10.44
CA ASN A 12 -21.32 -37.67 11.79
C ASN A 12 -21.16 -36.28 12.40
N VAL A 13 -22.08 -35.38 12.06
CA VAL A 13 -22.01 -33.98 12.47
C VAL A 13 -22.61 -33.86 13.88
N PRO A 14 -21.86 -33.36 14.88
CA PRO A 14 -22.40 -33.14 16.21
C PRO A 14 -23.62 -32.20 16.19
N ASN A 15 -24.62 -32.47 17.02
CA ASN A 15 -25.89 -31.72 17.03
C ASN A 15 -25.71 -30.23 17.39
N ASP A 16 -24.58 -29.87 18.01
CA ASP A 16 -24.19 -28.53 18.43
C ASP A 16 -23.22 -27.83 17.47
N TYR A 17 -22.83 -28.49 16.37
CA TYR A 17 -21.84 -27.94 15.44
C TYR A 17 -22.43 -26.92 14.47
N ILE A 18 -23.48 -27.30 13.74
CA ILE A 18 -24.15 -26.41 12.79
C ILE A 18 -25.61 -26.85 12.60
N GLN A 19 -26.50 -25.87 12.48
CA GLN A 19 -27.92 -26.10 12.29
C GLN A 19 -28.38 -25.31 11.07
N ILE A 20 -29.12 -25.95 10.16
CA ILE A 20 -29.67 -25.28 8.98
C ILE A 20 -31.04 -24.73 9.38
N SER A 21 -31.13 -23.40 9.49
CA SER A 21 -32.38 -22.70 9.80
C SER A 21 -33.02 -22.14 8.54
N SER A 22 -34.35 -22.18 8.51
CA SER A 22 -35.22 -21.71 7.44
C SER A 22 -36.44 -21.03 8.04
N GLY A 23 -37.15 -20.22 7.25
CA GLY A 23 -38.42 -19.62 7.67
C GLY A 23 -39.51 -20.63 8.05
N LEU A 24 -39.31 -21.92 7.75
CA LEU A 24 -40.23 -23.01 8.05
C LEU A 24 -39.75 -23.95 9.17
N GLY A 25 -38.57 -23.72 9.76
CA GLY A 25 -38.03 -24.54 10.84
C GLY A 25 -36.52 -24.73 10.76
N GLU A 26 -36.02 -25.65 11.60
CA GLU A 26 -34.60 -25.94 11.72
C GLU A 26 -34.35 -27.44 11.55
N ALA A 27 -33.24 -27.80 10.91
CA ALA A 27 -32.85 -29.18 10.71
C ALA A 27 -31.32 -29.36 10.83
N LEU A 28 -30.91 -30.53 11.29
CA LEU A 28 -29.51 -30.92 11.35
C LEU A 28 -29.05 -31.42 9.97
N PRO A 29 -27.85 -31.03 9.51
CA PRO A 29 -27.31 -31.56 8.27
C PRO A 29 -26.93 -33.04 8.41
N SER A 30 -26.97 -33.75 7.29
CA SER A 30 -26.50 -35.13 7.19
C SER A 30 -24.99 -35.22 6.98
N CYS A 31 -24.38 -34.19 6.42
CA CYS A 31 -22.93 -34.07 6.33
C CYS A 31 -22.48 -32.60 6.25
N VAL A 32 -21.21 -32.38 6.60
CA VAL A 32 -20.51 -31.11 6.42
C VAL A 32 -19.22 -31.38 5.64
N VAL A 33 -18.96 -30.55 4.64
CA VAL A 33 -17.71 -30.57 3.88
C VAL A 33 -16.99 -29.24 4.03
N ILE A 34 -15.71 -29.32 4.36
CA ILE A 34 -14.81 -28.18 4.55
C ILE A 34 -13.74 -28.28 3.48
N LEU A 35 -13.71 -27.30 2.57
CA LEU A 35 -12.85 -27.25 1.40
C LEU A 35 -11.91 -26.04 1.51
N PRO A 36 -10.59 -26.24 1.65
CA PRO A 36 -9.66 -25.13 1.63
C PRO A 36 -9.57 -24.54 0.21
N LEU A 37 -9.60 -23.22 0.11
CA LEU A 37 -9.28 -22.49 -1.11
C LEU A 37 -7.75 -22.36 -1.20
N LYS A 38 -7.11 -23.40 -1.73
CA LYS A 38 -5.66 -23.52 -1.80
C LYS A 38 -5.16 -23.27 -3.23
N LEU A 39 -4.11 -22.48 -3.36
CA LEU A 39 -3.33 -22.39 -4.61
C LEU A 39 -1.86 -22.57 -4.27
N ASN A 40 -1.22 -23.55 -4.91
CA ASN A 40 0.12 -24.02 -4.52
C ASN A 40 0.16 -24.42 -3.05
N GLU A 41 0.81 -23.65 -2.17
CA GLU A 41 0.88 -23.89 -0.73
C GLU A 41 0.22 -22.80 0.13
N GLU A 42 -0.39 -21.80 -0.51
CA GLU A 42 -1.09 -20.72 0.19
C GLU A 42 -2.59 -21.01 0.26
N VAL A 43 -3.16 -20.83 1.44
CA VAL A 43 -4.61 -20.96 1.68
C VAL A 43 -5.21 -19.55 1.71
N PHE A 44 -6.12 -19.28 0.79
CA PHE A 44 -6.79 -17.99 0.61
C PHE A 44 -8.07 -17.89 1.43
N GLY A 45 -8.61 -19.03 1.87
CA GLY A 45 -9.85 -19.12 2.63
C GLY A 45 -10.35 -20.56 2.70
N ILE A 46 -11.58 -20.70 3.16
CA ILE A 46 -12.25 -21.99 3.31
C ILE A 46 -13.69 -21.83 2.87
N ILE A 47 -14.20 -22.84 2.16
CA ILE A 47 -15.63 -23.02 1.91
C ILE A 47 -16.12 -24.14 2.81
N GLU A 48 -17.18 -23.85 3.57
CA GLU A 48 -17.87 -24.83 4.39
C GLU A 48 -19.29 -25.00 3.87
N LEU A 49 -19.69 -26.25 3.60
CA LEU A 49 -21.03 -26.57 3.13
C LEU A 49 -21.65 -27.60 4.07
N ALA A 50 -22.83 -27.30 4.59
CA ALA A 50 -23.67 -28.22 5.33
C ALA A 50 -24.78 -28.74 4.40
N LEU A 51 -24.91 -30.06 4.25
CA LEU A 51 -25.84 -30.68 3.31
C LEU A 51 -26.74 -31.71 3.99
N PHE A 52 -27.96 -31.84 3.49
CA PHE A 52 -28.92 -32.88 3.93
C PHE A 52 -28.72 -34.23 3.23
N LYS A 53 -27.93 -34.28 2.15
CA LYS A 53 -27.58 -35.51 1.43
C LYS A 53 -26.06 -35.65 1.43
N GLN A 54 -25.58 -36.87 1.70
CA GLN A 54 -24.17 -37.18 1.51
C GLN A 54 -23.79 -37.05 0.03
N LEU A 55 -22.62 -36.47 -0.20
CA LEU A 55 -22.05 -36.27 -1.52
C LEU A 55 -21.45 -37.57 -2.05
N GLU A 56 -21.64 -37.82 -3.33
CA GLU A 56 -20.95 -38.87 -4.08
C GLU A 56 -19.53 -38.41 -4.46
N SER A 57 -18.63 -39.37 -4.73
CA SER A 57 -17.22 -39.07 -5.02
C SER A 57 -17.03 -38.07 -6.16
N HIS A 58 -17.88 -38.14 -7.20
CA HIS A 58 -17.81 -37.23 -8.34
C HIS A 58 -18.26 -35.80 -7.98
N GLU A 59 -19.18 -35.63 -7.03
CA GLU A 59 -19.61 -34.32 -6.53
C GLU A 59 -18.51 -33.68 -5.68
N ILE A 60 -17.80 -34.48 -4.88
CA ILE A 60 -16.64 -34.04 -4.12
C ILE A 60 -15.52 -33.57 -5.05
N GLU A 61 -15.18 -34.37 -6.08
CA GLU A 61 -14.15 -34.00 -7.06
C GLU A 61 -14.51 -32.71 -7.79
N PHE A 62 -15.79 -32.54 -8.15
CA PHE A 62 -16.28 -31.30 -8.75
C PHE A 62 -16.08 -30.10 -7.81
N LEU A 63 -16.47 -30.22 -6.54
CA LEU A 63 -16.28 -29.15 -5.56
C LEU A 63 -14.81 -28.78 -5.36
N GLN A 64 -13.90 -29.76 -5.37
CA GLN A 64 -12.46 -29.50 -5.30
C GLN A 64 -11.97 -28.66 -6.50
N ARG A 65 -12.37 -29.01 -7.72
CA ARG A 65 -12.02 -28.24 -8.94
C ARG A 65 -12.59 -26.81 -8.91
N VAL A 66 -13.79 -26.64 -8.37
CA VAL A 66 -14.39 -25.32 -8.16
C VAL A 66 -13.55 -24.52 -7.16
N CYS A 67 -13.13 -25.14 -6.05
CA CYS A 67 -12.28 -24.51 -5.05
C CYS A 67 -10.93 -24.07 -5.62
N ASP A 68 -10.29 -24.88 -6.48
CA ASP A 68 -9.05 -24.51 -7.18
C ASP A 68 -9.24 -23.26 -8.05
N THR A 69 -10.36 -23.22 -8.78
CA THR A 69 -10.71 -22.07 -9.64
C THR A 69 -10.94 -20.80 -8.83
N ILE A 70 -11.67 -20.91 -7.71
CA ILE A 70 -11.93 -19.79 -6.80
C ILE A 70 -10.61 -19.33 -6.15
N ALA A 71 -9.75 -20.26 -5.71
CA ALA A 71 -8.46 -19.93 -5.12
C ALA A 71 -7.55 -19.18 -6.11
N ALA A 72 -7.51 -19.61 -7.37
CA ALA A 72 -6.81 -18.89 -8.44
C ALA A 72 -7.35 -17.47 -8.64
N ALA A 73 -8.66 -17.31 -8.72
CA ALA A 73 -9.30 -16.01 -8.88
C ALA A 73 -9.02 -15.06 -7.69
N LEU A 74 -9.09 -15.57 -6.46
CA LEU A 74 -8.77 -14.82 -5.24
C LEU A 74 -7.30 -14.39 -5.22
N SER A 75 -6.39 -15.28 -5.62
CA SER A 75 -4.96 -14.95 -5.74
C SER A 75 -4.73 -13.80 -6.71
N THR A 76 -5.31 -13.87 -7.91
CA THR A 76 -5.21 -12.78 -8.91
C THR A 76 -5.81 -11.48 -8.39
N ALA A 77 -6.98 -11.53 -7.75
CA ALA A 77 -7.62 -10.33 -7.18
C ALA A 77 -6.78 -9.69 -6.08
N LYS A 78 -6.16 -10.50 -5.20
CA LYS A 78 -5.27 -10.04 -4.13
C LYS A 78 -4.02 -9.37 -4.70
N VAL A 79 -3.39 -9.97 -5.70
CA VAL A 79 -2.21 -9.39 -6.39
C VAL A 79 -2.58 -8.06 -7.05
N ASN A 80 -3.68 -8.01 -7.81
CA ASN A 80 -4.12 -6.78 -8.48
C ASN A 80 -4.39 -5.65 -7.48
N THR A 81 -5.11 -5.94 -6.40
CA THR A 81 -5.41 -4.97 -5.34
C THR A 81 -4.10 -4.43 -4.71
N ARG A 82 -3.13 -5.32 -4.46
CA ARG A 82 -1.83 -4.91 -3.91
C ARG A 82 -1.06 -4.02 -4.89
N THR A 83 -1.01 -4.38 -6.16
CA THR A 83 -0.35 -3.59 -7.21
C THR A 83 -0.99 -2.21 -7.36
N GLN A 84 -2.32 -2.12 -7.37
CA GLN A 84 -3.04 -0.84 -7.42
C GLN A 84 -2.71 0.04 -6.22
N ARG A 85 -2.70 -0.54 -5.00
CA ARG A 85 -2.33 0.20 -3.79
C ARG A 85 -0.89 0.73 -3.85
N LEU A 86 0.05 -0.10 -4.30
CA LEU A 86 1.45 0.31 -4.45
C LEU A 86 1.60 1.40 -5.51
N LEU A 87 0.89 1.30 -6.64
CA LEU A 87 0.91 2.33 -7.68
C LEU A 87 0.44 3.69 -7.15
N VAL A 88 -0.64 3.72 -6.36
CA VAL A 88 -1.14 4.94 -5.72
C VAL A 88 -0.09 5.51 -4.76
N GLN A 89 0.53 4.66 -3.93
CA GLN A 89 1.57 5.08 -2.99
C GLN A 89 2.79 5.67 -3.72
N THR A 90 3.27 5.01 -4.78
CA THR A 90 4.40 5.51 -5.57
C THR A 90 4.09 6.85 -6.22
N ARG A 91 2.88 7.03 -6.78
CA ARG A 91 2.48 8.33 -7.36
C ARG A 91 2.48 9.45 -6.32
N HIS A 92 1.97 9.17 -5.12
CA HIS A 92 2.00 10.13 -4.01
C HIS A 92 3.44 10.52 -3.65
N GLN A 93 4.31 9.53 -3.48
CA GLN A 93 5.73 9.76 -3.18
C GLN A 93 6.42 10.57 -4.28
N THR A 94 6.11 10.32 -5.56
CA THR A 94 6.64 11.11 -6.67
C THR A 94 6.17 12.57 -6.60
N MET A 95 4.88 12.81 -6.30
CA MET A 95 4.37 14.18 -6.15
C MET A 95 5.03 14.91 -4.98
N GLU A 96 5.23 14.24 -3.84
CA GLU A 96 5.95 14.83 -2.69
C GLU A 96 7.40 15.18 -3.06
N LEU A 97 8.10 14.30 -3.77
CA LEU A 97 9.48 14.56 -4.21
C LEU A 97 9.55 15.73 -5.20
N GLN A 98 8.61 15.85 -6.13
CA GLN A 98 8.56 16.97 -7.07
C GLN A 98 8.33 18.31 -6.36
N ASN A 99 7.47 18.34 -5.35
CA ASN A 99 7.25 19.54 -4.55
C ASN A 99 8.52 19.93 -3.78
N GLN A 100 9.21 18.94 -3.17
CA GLN A 100 10.48 19.18 -2.48
C GLN A 100 11.58 19.67 -3.42
N GLU A 101 11.64 19.13 -4.64
CA GLU A 101 12.59 19.59 -5.67
C GLU A 101 12.32 21.04 -6.06
N GLU A 102 11.06 21.43 -6.27
CA GLU A 102 10.68 22.80 -6.60
C GLU A 102 10.99 23.78 -5.47
N GLU A 103 10.66 23.43 -4.22
CA GLU A 103 11.03 24.22 -3.04
C GLU A 103 12.56 24.38 -2.93
N MET A 104 13.31 23.30 -3.17
CA MET A 104 14.77 23.35 -3.16
C MET A 104 15.31 24.25 -4.27
N ARG A 105 14.74 24.20 -5.48
CA ARG A 105 15.13 25.07 -6.59
C ARG A 105 14.91 26.54 -6.23
N GLN A 106 13.74 26.87 -5.67
CA GLN A 106 13.43 28.23 -5.21
C GLN A 106 14.41 28.70 -4.14
N ASN A 107 14.72 27.86 -3.15
CA ASN A 107 15.72 28.18 -2.13
C ASN A 107 17.12 28.45 -2.74
N VAL A 108 17.53 27.68 -3.75
CA VAL A 108 18.81 27.90 -4.45
C VAL A 108 18.81 29.21 -5.24
N GLU A 109 17.70 29.54 -5.90
CA GLU A 109 17.52 30.81 -6.61
C GLU A 109 17.59 32.01 -5.65
N GLU A 110 16.89 31.93 -4.50
CA GLU A 110 16.92 32.97 -3.46
C GLU A 110 18.32 33.15 -2.85
N LEU A 111 19.02 32.04 -2.55
CA LEU A 111 20.39 32.10 -2.05
C LEU A 111 21.33 32.75 -3.05
N SER A 112 21.18 32.44 -4.33
CA SER A 112 22.00 33.03 -5.41
C SER A 112 21.74 34.53 -5.54
N ALA A 113 20.47 34.95 -5.50
CA ALA A 113 20.11 36.37 -5.52
C ALA A 113 20.66 37.13 -4.30
N THR A 114 20.59 36.52 -3.12
CA THR A 114 21.13 37.09 -1.87
C THR A 114 22.65 37.24 -1.96
N GLN A 115 23.35 36.23 -2.51
CA GLN A 115 24.79 36.28 -2.71
C GLN A 115 25.20 37.39 -3.69
N GLU A 116 24.49 37.55 -4.81
CA GLU A 116 24.73 38.67 -5.73
C GLU A 116 24.53 40.03 -5.07
N GLU A 117 23.49 40.19 -4.26
CA GLU A 117 23.21 41.44 -3.53
C GLU A 117 24.33 41.76 -2.53
N LEU A 118 24.82 40.75 -1.81
CA LEU A 118 25.95 40.90 -0.87
C LEU A 118 27.21 41.38 -1.60
N VAL A 119 27.55 40.79 -2.74
CA VAL A 119 28.71 41.19 -3.55
C VAL A 119 28.56 42.62 -4.07
N ARG A 120 27.35 43.03 -4.49
CA ARG A 120 27.08 44.42 -4.91
C ARG A 120 27.27 45.39 -3.75
N LYS A 121 26.71 45.10 -2.58
CA LYS A 121 26.86 45.92 -1.36
C LYS A 121 28.32 46.03 -0.93
N GLU A 122 29.06 44.92 -0.94
CA GLU A 122 30.49 44.91 -0.63
C GLU A 122 31.28 45.83 -1.56
N THR A 123 31.01 45.74 -2.87
CA THR A 123 31.64 46.60 -3.88
C THR A 123 31.30 48.08 -3.65
N GLU A 124 30.06 48.40 -3.29
CA GLU A 124 29.64 49.76 -2.96
C GLU A 124 30.35 50.29 -1.70
N TYR A 125 30.43 49.49 -0.65
CA TYR A 125 31.16 49.84 0.58
C TYR A 125 32.63 50.13 0.31
N VAL A 126 33.29 49.28 -0.49
CA VAL A 126 34.71 49.48 -0.86
C VAL A 126 34.89 50.80 -1.62
N LYS A 127 33.98 51.15 -2.54
CA LYS A 127 34.02 52.45 -3.24
C LYS A 127 33.85 53.61 -2.25
N ARG A 128 32.88 53.52 -1.34
CA ARG A 128 32.60 54.54 -0.32
C ARG A 128 33.81 54.77 0.59
N ILE A 129 34.47 53.70 1.02
CA ILE A 129 35.69 53.77 1.85
C ILE A 129 36.79 54.54 1.09
N LYS A 130 37.06 54.18 -0.17
CA LYS A 130 38.06 54.87 -1.00
C LYS A 130 37.75 56.36 -1.19
N GLU A 131 36.49 56.73 -1.39
CA GLU A 131 36.07 58.13 -1.51
C GLU A 131 36.30 58.91 -0.21
N LEU A 132 36.00 58.31 0.93
CA LEU A 132 36.24 58.90 2.26
C LEU A 132 37.74 59.08 2.54
N GLU A 133 38.55 58.06 2.24
CA GLU A 133 40.02 58.13 2.34
C GLU A 133 40.59 59.24 1.45
N HIS A 134 40.12 59.35 0.20
CA HIS A 134 40.56 60.41 -0.70
C HIS A 134 40.21 61.80 -0.16
N ARG A 135 38.98 62.01 0.32
CA ARG A 135 38.56 63.26 0.97
C ARG A 135 39.39 63.62 2.20
N LEU A 136 39.70 62.64 3.06
CA LEU A 136 40.54 62.85 4.24
C LEU A 136 41.94 63.32 3.81
N SER A 137 42.54 62.65 2.83
CA SER A 137 43.85 63.03 2.30
C SER A 137 43.89 64.45 1.70
N LEU A 138 42.81 64.89 1.05
CA LEU A 138 42.70 66.24 0.51
C LEU A 138 42.55 67.30 1.60
N ASN A 139 41.83 67.00 2.68
CA ASN A 139 41.70 67.90 3.83
C ASN A 139 43.00 68.02 4.63
N ASP A 140 43.77 66.94 4.77
CA ASP A 140 45.08 66.96 5.44
C ASP A 140 46.13 67.74 4.65
N ILE A 141 45.98 67.88 3.33
CA ILE A 141 46.84 68.71 2.46
C ILE A 141 46.38 70.19 2.45
N ALA A 142 45.11 70.45 2.78
CA ALA A 142 44.50 71.78 2.78
C ALA A 142 44.53 72.48 4.16
N ALA A 143 44.96 71.77 5.21
CA ALA A 143 45.16 72.29 6.58
C ALA A 143 46.64 72.59 6.84
#